data_AF-A0A9P0KNR5-F1
#
_entry.id   AF-A0A9P0KNR5-F1
#
_cell.length_a   1.000
_cell.length_b   1.000
_cell.length_c   1.000
_cell.angle_alpha   90.00
_cell.angle_beta   90.00
_cell.angle_gamma   90.00
#
_symmetry.space_group_name_H-M   'P 1'
#
loop_
_entity.id
_entity.type
_entity.pdbx_description
1 polymer ?
#
loop_
_entity_poly.entity_id
_entity_poly.type
_entity_poly.pdbx_seq_one_letter_code
_entity_poly.pdbx_strand_id
1 'polypeptide(L)'
;MLKKLTRLGSVGIFKRCIHDTKVGILGVPFECGQPKKGVSQGPDAIRKAGLMEQLSAIHDKMDIKDYGNISYTVNRELEASVPNMKGYAEIVGCTHEVSKNVEKIMKEGRMCLTLGGDHSIAMATVDGHIKAKDNEVCLLWIDAHADCNTNKTTPSGNVHGMPMALIPYELSDYWPHLPGMDWHKPVMSIRNVAYIGLRSVDSYERLIIEKLGITAFFMADVESYGINTVVNMALDRIDPERTRSIHVSYDIDSLDTLEAPSTGTSGNKKIIAWKWNNTPHTKQKYESTAA
;
A
#
# COMPACT_ATOMS: atom_id res chain seq x y z
N MET A 1 18.32 -28.76 -44.06
CA MET A 1 18.96 -28.15 -42.90
C MET A 1 17.91 -27.36 -42.13
N LEU A 2 17.79 -27.64 -40.84
CA LEU A 2 16.65 -27.40 -39.96
C LEU A 2 16.50 -25.94 -39.46
N LYS A 3 15.24 -25.57 -39.17
CA LYS A 3 14.72 -24.62 -38.14
C LYS A 3 14.84 -23.12 -38.44
N LYS A 4 13.73 -22.41 -38.72
CA LYS A 4 12.71 -21.84 -37.79
C LYS A 4 13.30 -20.80 -36.81
N LEU A 5 12.97 -19.54 -37.04
CA LEU A 5 12.73 -18.53 -35.99
C LEU A 5 11.57 -17.63 -36.44
N THR A 6 10.38 -18.15 -36.20
CA THR A 6 9.11 -17.43 -36.24
C THR A 6 9.01 -16.47 -35.05
N ARG A 7 8.57 -15.23 -35.33
CA ARG A 7 7.84 -14.28 -34.46
C ARG A 7 7.69 -14.73 -32.99
N LEU A 8 8.46 -14.13 -32.09
CA LEU A 8 8.14 -14.09 -30.67
C LEU A 8 7.40 -12.78 -30.40
N GLY A 9 6.08 -12.92 -30.23
CA GLY A 9 5.17 -11.83 -29.93
C GLY A 9 5.33 -11.32 -28.50
N SER A 10 5.34 -10.00 -28.35
CA SER A 10 5.25 -9.26 -27.09
C SER A 10 3.90 -9.41 -26.37
N VAL A 11 2.99 -10.24 -26.88
CA VAL A 11 1.64 -10.48 -26.31
C VAL A 11 1.63 -11.68 -25.33
N GLY A 12 2.74 -12.42 -25.19
CA GLY A 12 2.79 -13.65 -24.41
C GLY A 12 3.11 -13.52 -22.91
N ILE A 13 3.77 -12.44 -22.48
CA ILE A 13 4.28 -12.32 -21.10
C ILE A 13 3.16 -11.92 -20.13
N PHE A 14 2.28 -11.00 -20.51
CA PHE A 14 1.15 -10.58 -19.67
C PHE A 14 0.12 -11.69 -19.40
N LYS A 15 -0.06 -12.61 -20.35
CA LYS A 15 -0.99 -13.73 -20.18
C LYS A 15 -0.52 -14.71 -19.09
N ARG A 16 0.78 -14.99 -19.01
CA ARG A 16 1.28 -16.14 -18.23
C ARG A 16 1.20 -16.00 -16.71
N CYS A 17 1.15 -14.79 -16.15
CA CYS A 17 1.17 -14.57 -14.68
C CYS A 17 -0.22 -14.49 -14.03
N ILE A 18 -1.29 -14.23 -14.78
CA ILE A 18 -2.64 -13.97 -14.22
C ILE A 18 -3.55 -15.23 -14.28
N HIS A 19 -3.17 -16.23 -15.08
CA HIS A 19 -4.03 -17.37 -15.41
C HIS A 19 -4.50 -18.20 -14.21
N ASP A 20 -3.69 -18.30 -13.15
CA ASP A 20 -3.96 -19.10 -11.94
C ASP A 20 -4.06 -18.22 -10.68
N THR A 21 -4.17 -16.90 -10.82
CA THR A 21 -4.22 -15.99 -9.67
C THR A 21 -5.56 -16.14 -8.95
N LYS A 22 -5.51 -16.64 -7.72
CA LYS A 22 -6.64 -16.62 -6.80
C LYS A 22 -6.63 -15.30 -6.04
N VAL A 23 -7.76 -14.62 -5.99
CA VAL A 23 -7.92 -13.34 -5.29
C VAL A 23 -8.87 -13.53 -4.11
N GLY A 24 -8.49 -13.00 -2.95
CA GLY A 24 -9.34 -12.90 -1.77
C GLY A 24 -9.61 -11.44 -1.46
N ILE A 25 -10.87 -11.02 -1.47
CA ILE A 25 -11.26 -9.64 -1.19
C ILE A 25 -11.68 -9.54 0.27
N LEU A 26 -11.09 -8.58 1.00
CA LEU A 26 -11.38 -8.32 2.40
C LEU A 26 -11.77 -6.85 2.57
N GLY A 27 -12.97 -6.57 3.06
CA GLY A 27 -13.37 -5.21 3.37
C GLY A 27 -13.08 -4.84 4.82
N VAL A 28 -12.56 -3.64 5.03
CA VAL A 28 -12.20 -3.11 6.35
C VAL A 28 -12.86 -1.75 6.53
N PRO A 29 -14.13 -1.70 6.96
CA PRO A 29 -14.90 -0.45 7.09
C PRO A 29 -14.48 0.34 8.34
N PHE A 30 -13.23 0.82 8.37
CA PHE A 30 -12.63 1.50 9.52
C PHE A 30 -12.50 3.00 9.26
N GLU A 31 -13.01 3.85 10.16
CA GLU A 31 -12.93 5.31 10.02
C GLU A 31 -12.38 6.05 11.25
N CYS A 32 -12.01 5.31 12.30
CA CYS A 32 -11.64 5.90 13.58
C CYS A 32 -10.18 6.39 13.61
N GLY A 33 -9.42 6.22 12.54
CA GLY A 33 -8.03 6.66 12.45
C GLY A 33 -7.86 8.14 12.15
N GLN A 34 -8.96 8.81 11.80
CA GLN A 34 -9.02 10.21 11.37
C GLN A 34 -10.40 10.80 11.70
N PRO A 35 -10.61 12.13 11.64
CA PRO A 35 -11.81 12.76 12.21
C PRO A 35 -13.04 12.80 11.29
N LYS A 36 -12.89 12.57 9.98
CA LYS A 36 -13.98 12.67 9.01
C LYS A 36 -14.78 11.37 8.98
N LYS A 37 -16.09 11.48 8.83
CA LYS A 37 -16.94 10.31 8.62
C LYS A 37 -16.95 9.89 7.15
N GLY A 38 -17.21 8.61 6.91
CA GLY A 38 -17.61 8.10 5.59
C GLY A 38 -16.62 7.15 4.92
N VAL A 39 -15.34 7.17 5.30
CA VAL A 39 -14.36 6.20 4.75
C VAL A 39 -14.70 4.76 5.11
N SER A 40 -15.45 4.52 6.19
CA SER A 40 -16.03 3.21 6.53
C SER A 40 -16.97 2.66 5.45
N GLN A 41 -17.53 3.50 4.58
CA GLN A 41 -18.37 3.09 3.45
C GLN A 41 -17.55 2.73 2.20
N GLY A 42 -16.24 3.01 2.20
CA GLY A 42 -15.32 2.77 1.08
C GLY A 42 -15.36 1.34 0.54
N PRO A 43 -15.28 0.29 1.39
CA PRO A 43 -15.29 -1.10 0.92
C PRO A 43 -16.56 -1.44 0.12
N ASP A 44 -17.73 -1.05 0.62
CA ASP A 44 -19.01 -1.33 -0.03
C ASP A 44 -19.23 -0.48 -1.28
N ALA A 45 -18.75 0.77 -1.27
CA ALA A 45 -18.77 1.64 -2.44
C ALA A 45 -17.93 1.07 -3.59
N ILE A 46 -16.71 0.57 -3.31
CA ILE A 46 -15.85 -0.05 -4.32
C ILE A 46 -16.50 -1.32 -4.86
N ARG A 47 -17.08 -2.17 -4.00
CA ARG A 47 -17.84 -3.35 -4.45
C ARG A 47 -18.98 -2.96 -5.39
N LYS A 48 -19.79 -1.98 -4.99
CA LYS A 48 -20.94 -1.49 -5.77
C LYS A 48 -20.53 -0.85 -7.10
N ALA A 49 -19.31 -0.33 -7.21
CA ALA A 49 -18.75 0.20 -8.45
C ALA A 49 -18.38 -0.89 -9.48
N GLY A 50 -18.61 -2.17 -9.17
CA GLY A 50 -18.44 -3.29 -10.09
C GLY A 50 -17.08 -3.98 -9.97
N LEU A 51 -16.46 -3.98 -8.77
CA LEU A 51 -15.15 -4.59 -8.55
C LEU A 51 -15.12 -6.06 -8.98
N MET A 52 -16.17 -6.83 -8.67
CA MET A 52 -16.22 -8.26 -8.97
C MET A 52 -16.25 -8.50 -10.48
N GLU A 53 -17.05 -7.73 -11.20
CA GLU A 53 -17.20 -7.77 -12.64
C GLU A 53 -15.88 -7.36 -13.32
N GLN A 54 -15.24 -6.29 -12.83
CA GLN A 54 -13.97 -5.80 -13.37
C GLN A 54 -12.83 -6.81 -13.17
N LEU A 55 -12.70 -7.39 -11.97
CA LEU A 55 -11.70 -8.43 -11.71
C LEU A 55 -11.94 -9.67 -12.57
N SER A 56 -13.19 -10.10 -12.70
CA SER A 56 -13.55 -11.25 -13.54
C SER A 56 -13.25 -11.00 -15.03
N ALA A 57 -13.35 -9.75 -15.49
CA ALA A 57 -13.06 -9.36 -16.86
C ALA A 57 -11.55 -9.33 -17.20
N ILE A 58 -10.65 -9.33 -16.20
CA ILE A 58 -9.20 -9.41 -16.45
C ILE A 58 -8.84 -10.76 -17.06
N HIS A 59 -9.44 -11.84 -16.55
CA HIS A 59 -9.19 -13.19 -17.04
C HIS A 59 -10.32 -14.17 -16.68
N ASP A 60 -10.82 -14.92 -17.68
CA ASP A 60 -11.96 -15.85 -17.57
C ASP A 60 -11.83 -16.95 -16.49
N LYS A 61 -10.63 -17.19 -15.95
CA LYS A 61 -10.35 -18.22 -14.93
C LYS A 61 -9.96 -17.68 -13.56
N MET A 62 -10.11 -16.38 -13.31
CA MET A 62 -9.75 -15.81 -12.02
C MET A 62 -10.65 -16.37 -10.91
N ASP A 63 -10.05 -16.99 -9.89
CA ASP A 63 -10.76 -17.51 -8.72
C ASP A 63 -10.87 -16.39 -7.68
N ILE A 64 -12.01 -15.70 -7.67
CA ILE A 64 -12.26 -14.57 -6.77
C ILE A 64 -13.17 -15.05 -5.63
N LYS A 65 -12.75 -14.79 -4.39
CA LYS A 65 -13.54 -15.04 -3.18
C LYS A 65 -13.64 -13.77 -2.38
N ASP A 66 -14.86 -13.29 -2.15
CA ASP A 66 -15.12 -12.18 -1.23
C ASP A 66 -15.32 -12.73 0.19
N TYR A 67 -14.52 -12.25 1.13
CA TYR A 67 -14.58 -12.60 2.55
C TYR A 67 -15.51 -11.64 3.33
N GLY A 68 -16.12 -10.68 2.64
CA GLY A 68 -17.01 -9.69 3.22
C GLY A 68 -16.24 -8.60 3.97
N ASN A 69 -16.95 -7.91 4.86
CA ASN A 69 -16.37 -6.91 5.75
C ASN A 69 -15.98 -7.56 7.08
N ILE A 70 -14.82 -7.20 7.63
CA ILE A 70 -14.43 -7.66 8.95
C ILE A 70 -15.38 -7.12 10.02
N SER A 71 -15.44 -7.85 11.14
CA SER A 71 -16.03 -7.39 12.39
C SER A 71 -14.96 -7.44 13.47
N TYR A 72 -15.00 -6.48 14.39
CA TYR A 72 -14.06 -6.41 15.50
C TYR A 72 -14.78 -5.94 16.76
N THR A 73 -14.21 -6.28 17.91
CA THR A 73 -14.66 -5.82 19.22
C THR A 73 -13.73 -4.74 19.73
N VAL A 74 -14.28 -3.79 20.49
CA VAL A 74 -13.50 -2.66 21.02
C VAL A 74 -13.41 -2.81 22.54
N ASN A 75 -12.19 -2.93 23.05
CA ASN A 75 -11.96 -2.82 24.49
C ASN A 75 -11.89 -1.34 24.87
N ARG A 76 -12.98 -0.83 25.47
CA ARG A 76 -13.10 0.58 25.88
C ARG A 76 -12.18 0.97 27.03
N GLU A 77 -11.62 0.01 27.76
CA GLU A 77 -10.60 0.28 28.79
C GLU A 77 -9.28 0.78 28.20
N LEU A 78 -9.04 0.52 26.90
CA LEU A 78 -7.84 0.99 26.19
C LEU A 78 -8.00 2.43 25.67
N GLU A 79 -9.17 3.03 25.82
CA GLU A 79 -9.40 4.41 25.37
C GLU A 79 -8.43 5.37 26.08
N ALA A 80 -7.79 6.25 25.30
CA ALA A 80 -6.77 7.19 25.77
C ALA A 80 -5.59 6.55 26.55
N SER A 81 -5.37 5.23 26.44
CA SER A 81 -4.25 4.55 27.10
C SER A 81 -2.88 4.96 26.54
N VAL A 82 -2.84 5.49 25.32
CA VAL A 82 -1.65 6.06 24.70
C VAL A 82 -1.89 7.54 24.38
N PRO A 83 -1.10 8.47 24.97
CA PRO A 83 -1.22 9.90 24.68
C PRO A 83 -1.03 10.19 23.19
N ASN A 84 -1.83 11.13 22.68
CA ASN A 84 -1.74 11.63 21.30
C ASN A 84 -1.95 10.54 20.21
N MET A 85 -2.75 9.52 20.52
CA MET A 85 -3.27 8.54 19.56
C MET A 85 -4.80 8.45 19.69
N LYS A 86 -5.52 9.14 18.81
CA LYS A 86 -6.99 9.14 18.79
C LYS A 86 -7.53 7.82 18.24
N GLY A 87 -8.65 7.35 18.78
CA GLY A 87 -9.29 6.10 18.33
C GLY A 87 -8.47 4.85 18.64
N TYR A 88 -7.62 4.90 19.68
CA TYR A 88 -6.67 3.83 19.99
C TYR A 88 -7.38 2.50 20.30
N ALA A 89 -8.48 2.53 21.06
CA ALA A 89 -9.25 1.33 21.38
C ALA A 89 -9.80 0.66 20.10
N GLU A 90 -10.31 1.44 19.16
CA GLU A 90 -10.81 0.95 17.86
C GLU A 90 -9.68 0.39 16.99
N ILE A 91 -8.53 1.07 16.94
CA ILE A 91 -7.34 0.58 16.22
C ILE A 91 -6.96 -0.81 16.73
N VAL A 92 -6.82 -0.98 18.05
CA VAL A 92 -6.41 -2.25 18.65
C VAL A 92 -7.33 -3.39 18.22
N GLY A 93 -8.65 -3.18 18.35
CA GLY A 93 -9.63 -4.19 17.97
C GLY A 93 -9.62 -4.51 16.47
N CYS A 94 -9.61 -3.46 15.63
CA CYS A 94 -9.68 -3.60 14.19
C CYS A 94 -8.42 -4.24 13.60
N THR A 95 -7.24 -3.70 13.92
CA THR A 95 -5.96 -4.11 13.33
C THR A 95 -5.61 -5.56 13.66
N HIS A 96 -5.94 -6.04 14.85
CA HIS A 96 -5.73 -7.44 15.19
C HIS A 96 -6.52 -8.40 14.29
N GLU A 97 -7.80 -8.09 14.02
CA GLU A 97 -8.63 -8.89 13.12
C GLU A 97 -8.22 -8.73 11.65
N VAL A 98 -7.78 -7.55 11.22
CA VAL A 98 -7.21 -7.34 9.88
C VAL A 98 -6.01 -8.26 9.65
N SER A 99 -5.01 -8.23 10.55
CA SER A 99 -3.80 -9.06 10.42
C SER A 99 -4.14 -10.55 10.30
N LYS A 100 -5.00 -11.05 11.21
CA LYS A 100 -5.43 -12.45 11.20
C LYS A 100 -6.14 -12.85 9.90
N ASN A 101 -7.03 -11.99 9.38
CA ASN A 101 -7.76 -12.30 8.15
C ASN A 101 -6.86 -12.24 6.92
N VAL A 102 -5.96 -11.27 6.84
CA VAL A 102 -4.98 -11.19 5.74
C VAL A 102 -4.07 -12.42 5.75
N GLU A 103 -3.52 -12.79 6.90
CA GLU A 103 -2.68 -13.98 7.05
C GLU A 103 -3.43 -15.24 6.57
N LYS A 104 -4.68 -15.41 7.02
CA LYS A 104 -5.54 -16.53 6.62
C LYS A 104 -5.77 -16.58 5.11
N ILE A 105 -6.19 -15.46 4.50
CA ILE A 105 -6.46 -15.38 3.06
C ILE A 105 -5.22 -15.75 2.25
N MET A 106 -4.06 -15.25 2.66
CA MET A 106 -2.80 -15.53 1.98
C MET A 106 -2.34 -16.97 2.16
N LYS A 107 -2.55 -17.58 3.34
CA LYS A 107 -2.30 -19.01 3.59
C LYS A 107 -3.25 -19.93 2.82
N GLU A 108 -4.43 -19.45 2.42
CA GLU A 108 -5.31 -20.14 1.46
C GLU A 108 -4.79 -20.07 0.01
N GLY A 109 -3.60 -19.50 -0.22
CA GLY A 109 -2.95 -19.39 -1.53
C GLY A 109 -3.54 -18.29 -2.40
N ARG A 110 -4.18 -17.27 -1.79
CA ARG A 110 -4.81 -16.16 -2.49
C ARG A 110 -4.01 -14.87 -2.34
N MET A 111 -3.96 -14.06 -3.39
CA MET A 111 -3.60 -12.65 -3.28
C MET A 111 -4.70 -11.94 -2.48
N CYS A 112 -4.34 -11.31 -1.36
CA CYS A 112 -5.30 -10.56 -0.55
C CYS A 112 -5.44 -9.13 -1.10
N LEU A 113 -6.65 -8.77 -1.53
CA LEU A 113 -7.04 -7.41 -1.86
C LEU A 113 -7.86 -6.84 -0.69
N THR A 114 -7.23 -5.98 0.10
CA THR A 114 -7.91 -5.30 1.21
C THR A 114 -8.51 -3.98 0.73
N LEU A 115 -9.82 -3.82 0.92
CA LEU A 115 -10.54 -2.58 0.67
C LEU A 115 -10.64 -1.84 1.99
N GLY A 116 -9.93 -0.72 2.11
CA GLY A 116 -9.84 0.01 3.36
C GLY A 116 -11.01 0.95 3.62
N GLY A 117 -11.03 1.44 4.85
CA GLY A 117 -11.42 2.80 5.15
C GLY A 117 -10.15 3.64 5.25
N ASP A 118 -9.83 4.24 6.40
CA ASP A 118 -8.60 5.03 6.52
C ASP A 118 -7.32 4.18 6.58
N HIS A 119 -6.17 4.84 6.32
CA HIS A 119 -4.89 4.18 6.09
C HIS A 119 -4.25 3.56 7.34
N SER A 120 -4.80 3.79 8.53
CA SER A 120 -4.27 3.21 9.78
C SER A 120 -4.25 1.68 9.79
N ILE A 121 -5.10 1.05 8.97
CA ILE A 121 -5.19 -0.40 8.83
C ILE A 121 -3.96 -1.01 8.14
N ALA A 122 -3.15 -0.21 7.43
CA ALA A 122 -2.07 -0.69 6.58
C ALA A 122 -0.97 -1.43 7.37
N MET A 123 -0.70 -1.00 8.61
CA MET A 123 0.23 -1.75 9.49
C MET A 123 -0.24 -3.20 9.67
N ALA A 124 -1.54 -3.43 9.83
CA ALA A 124 -2.08 -4.76 10.04
C ALA A 124 -2.12 -5.60 8.75
N THR A 125 -2.37 -4.97 7.60
CA THR A 125 -2.32 -5.69 6.32
C THR A 125 -0.90 -6.12 6.00
N VAL A 126 0.10 -5.28 6.30
CA VAL A 126 1.52 -5.61 6.14
C VAL A 126 1.92 -6.72 7.11
N ASP A 127 1.54 -6.62 8.38
CA ASP A 127 1.82 -7.64 9.40
C ASP A 127 1.25 -9.02 9.03
N GLY A 128 -0.02 -9.09 8.61
CA GLY A 128 -0.65 -10.33 8.16
C GLY A 128 0.00 -10.92 6.90
N HIS A 129 0.44 -10.07 5.96
CA HIS A 129 1.18 -10.50 4.77
C HIS A 129 2.53 -11.11 5.18
N ILE A 130 3.30 -10.41 6.00
CA ILE A 130 4.61 -10.87 6.49
C ILE A 130 4.51 -12.22 7.19
N LYS A 131 3.51 -12.40 8.07
CA LYS A 131 3.22 -13.68 8.75
C LYS A 131 2.89 -14.82 7.78
N ALA A 132 2.29 -14.52 6.63
CA ALA A 132 1.95 -15.52 5.62
C ALA A 132 3.11 -15.85 4.65
N LYS A 133 4.17 -15.03 4.62
CA LYS A 133 5.31 -15.15 3.69
C LYS A 133 6.66 -15.29 4.39
N ASP A 134 6.65 -15.68 5.67
CA ASP A 134 7.86 -15.95 6.45
C ASP A 134 8.90 -14.80 6.41
N ASN A 135 8.43 -13.55 6.43
CA ASN A 135 9.21 -12.31 6.35
C ASN A 135 9.87 -11.97 4.99
N GLU A 136 9.61 -12.73 3.93
CA GLU A 136 10.10 -12.43 2.58
C GLU A 136 9.17 -11.44 1.84
N VAL A 137 9.05 -10.23 2.39
CA VAL A 137 8.16 -9.16 1.88
C VAL A 137 8.92 -7.84 1.69
N CYS A 138 8.62 -7.15 0.59
CA CYS A 138 8.97 -5.74 0.39
C CYS A 138 7.70 -4.89 0.26
N LEU A 139 7.79 -3.60 0.58
CA LEU A 139 6.65 -2.70 0.67
C LEU A 139 6.79 -1.53 -0.31
N LEU A 140 5.82 -1.41 -1.21
CA LEU A 140 5.58 -0.20 -1.97
C LEU A 140 4.45 0.60 -1.32
N TRP A 141 4.77 1.81 -0.87
CA TRP A 141 3.82 2.74 -0.26
C TRP A 141 3.53 3.88 -1.25
N ILE A 142 2.34 3.87 -1.84
CA ILE A 142 1.93 4.81 -2.88
C ILE A 142 0.95 5.79 -2.26
N ASP A 143 1.42 6.99 -1.97
CA ASP A 143 0.73 7.94 -1.09
C ASP A 143 1.27 9.36 -1.30
N ALA A 144 0.44 10.36 -1.01
CA ALA A 144 0.86 11.75 -0.91
C ALA A 144 1.70 12.03 0.36
N HIS A 145 1.44 11.26 1.41
CA HIS A 145 1.95 11.38 2.77
C HIS A 145 2.90 10.23 3.10
N ALA A 146 3.76 10.42 4.10
CA ALA A 146 4.67 9.36 4.54
C ALA A 146 4.04 8.44 5.58
N ASP A 147 3.01 8.90 6.29
CA ASP A 147 2.31 8.15 7.34
C ASP A 147 3.25 7.55 8.39
N CYS A 148 4.34 8.28 8.66
CA CYS A 148 5.50 7.81 9.43
C CYS A 148 5.69 8.61 10.73
N ASN A 149 4.66 9.33 11.17
CA ASN A 149 4.69 9.98 12.47
C ASN A 149 4.54 8.95 13.61
N THR A 150 5.17 9.25 14.75
CA THR A 150 4.86 8.56 16.01
C THR A 150 3.86 9.36 16.83
N ASN A 151 3.39 8.80 17.95
CA ASN A 151 2.56 9.53 18.90
C ASN A 151 3.27 10.79 19.50
N LYS A 152 4.60 10.87 19.41
CA LYS A 152 5.38 12.04 19.86
C LYS A 152 5.57 13.10 18.79
N THR A 153 5.57 12.72 17.51
CA THR A 153 5.87 13.65 16.40
C THR A 153 4.62 14.14 15.68
N THR A 154 3.54 13.37 15.73
CA THR A 154 2.27 13.75 15.09
C THR A 154 1.71 15.07 15.63
N PRO A 155 1.36 16.03 14.76
CA PRO A 155 0.71 17.28 15.17
C PRO A 155 -0.79 17.10 15.43
N SER A 156 -1.41 16.04 14.89
CA SER A 156 -2.86 15.86 14.90
C SER A 156 -3.34 14.80 15.90
N GLY A 157 -2.48 13.84 16.24
CA GLY A 157 -2.86 12.65 16.99
C GLY A 157 -3.74 11.67 16.21
N ASN A 158 -3.97 11.90 14.92
CA ASN A 158 -4.74 11.00 14.05
C ASN A 158 -3.83 9.85 13.63
N VAL A 159 -4.22 8.62 13.97
CA VAL A 159 -3.42 7.40 13.80
C VAL A 159 -3.30 6.93 12.35
N HIS A 160 -4.12 7.44 11.43
CA HIS A 160 -3.94 7.16 9.99
C HIS A 160 -2.62 7.70 9.42
N GLY A 161 -2.00 8.70 10.05
CA GLY A 161 -0.69 9.23 9.66
C GLY A 161 0.49 8.59 10.41
N MET A 162 0.26 7.47 11.09
CA MET A 162 1.26 6.74 11.87
C MET A 162 1.58 5.29 11.44
N PRO A 163 0.84 4.61 10.54
CA PRO A 163 1.00 3.17 10.34
C PRO A 163 2.40 2.77 9.89
N MET A 164 3.09 3.59 9.06
CA MET A 164 4.46 3.26 8.65
C MET A 164 5.39 3.21 9.84
N ALA A 165 5.26 4.09 10.83
CA ALA A 165 6.21 4.10 11.94
C ALA A 165 6.12 2.84 12.83
N LEU A 166 5.04 2.05 12.73
CA LEU A 166 4.86 0.80 13.47
C LEU A 166 5.44 -0.43 12.73
N ILE A 167 5.70 -0.34 11.42
CA ILE A 167 6.08 -1.50 10.61
C ILE A 167 7.59 -1.85 10.75
N PRO A 168 8.54 -0.91 10.62
CA PRO A 168 9.96 -1.21 10.60
C PRO A 168 10.59 -1.33 11.98
N TYR A 169 11.47 -2.31 12.17
CA TYR A 169 12.16 -2.47 13.44
C TYR A 169 13.12 -1.32 13.75
N GLU A 170 13.63 -0.58 12.77
CA GLU A 170 14.47 0.61 13.01
C GLU A 170 13.72 1.74 13.73
N LEU A 171 12.37 1.68 13.77
CA LEU A 171 11.54 2.67 14.44
C LEU A 171 10.96 2.20 15.78
N SER A 172 11.24 0.95 16.22
CA SER A 172 10.65 0.36 17.42
C SER A 172 10.89 1.17 18.70
N ASP A 173 12.10 1.71 18.85
CA ASP A 173 12.54 2.42 20.06
C ASP A 173 11.92 3.82 20.19
N TYR A 174 11.27 4.32 19.13
CA TYR A 174 10.61 5.61 19.14
C TYR A 174 9.17 5.53 19.66
N TRP A 175 8.63 4.33 19.82
CA TRP A 175 7.28 4.08 20.32
C TRP A 175 7.25 3.78 21.83
N PRO A 176 6.21 4.25 22.55
CA PRO A 176 5.91 3.72 23.87
C PRO A 176 5.43 2.27 23.76
N HIS A 177 5.32 1.60 24.91
CA HIS A 177 4.50 0.39 24.98
C HIS A 177 3.06 0.71 24.53
N LEU A 178 2.50 -0.16 23.70
CA LEU A 178 1.15 -0.05 23.13
C LEU A 178 0.26 -1.15 23.72
N PRO A 179 -0.52 -0.86 24.78
CA PRO A 179 -1.37 -1.85 25.43
C PRO A 179 -2.37 -2.49 24.45
N GLY A 180 -2.46 -3.82 24.42
CA GLY A 180 -3.34 -4.56 23.52
C GLY A 180 -2.79 -4.80 22.11
N MET A 181 -1.59 -4.32 21.81
CA MET A 181 -0.90 -4.54 20.52
C MET A 181 0.23 -5.57 20.60
N ASP A 182 0.30 -6.38 21.65
CA ASP A 182 1.39 -7.36 21.87
C ASP A 182 1.50 -8.44 20.77
N TRP A 183 0.43 -8.60 19.98
CA TRP A 183 0.37 -9.50 18.83
C TRP A 183 1.15 -8.99 17.60
N HIS A 184 1.48 -7.69 17.59
CA HIS A 184 2.25 -7.03 16.55
C HIS A 184 3.65 -6.73 17.06
N LYS A 185 4.64 -7.02 16.22
CA LYS A 185 6.02 -6.60 16.41
C LYS A 185 6.50 -6.01 15.09
N PRO A 186 7.32 -4.95 15.10
CA PRO A 186 7.98 -4.51 13.89
C PRO A 186 8.80 -5.64 13.28
N VAL A 187 8.57 -5.95 12.00
CA VAL A 187 8.92 -7.25 11.39
C VAL A 187 9.67 -7.14 10.07
N MET A 188 9.92 -5.93 9.58
CA MET A 188 10.72 -5.71 8.37
C MET A 188 11.74 -4.58 8.55
N SER A 189 12.78 -4.56 7.72
CA SER A 189 13.68 -3.43 7.64
C SER A 189 13.02 -2.29 6.88
N ILE A 190 13.23 -1.06 7.33
CA ILE A 190 12.80 0.14 6.60
C ILE A 190 13.48 0.27 5.24
N ARG A 191 14.60 -0.43 5.03
CA ARG A 191 15.30 -0.52 3.74
C ARG A 191 14.54 -1.33 2.69
N ASN A 192 13.56 -2.13 3.11
CA ASN A 192 12.69 -2.90 2.23
C ASN A 192 11.40 -2.13 1.86
N VAL A 193 11.34 -0.83 2.19
CA VAL A 193 10.23 0.07 1.92
C VAL A 193 10.63 1.09 0.86
N ALA A 194 9.74 1.34 -0.11
CA ALA A 194 9.85 2.48 -1.01
C ALA A 194 8.55 3.28 -1.07
N TYR A 195 8.68 4.59 -0.92
CA TYR A 195 7.60 5.54 -1.14
C TYR A 195 7.55 6.00 -2.59
N ILE A 196 6.33 6.20 -3.11
CA ILE A 196 6.08 6.78 -4.42
C ILE A 196 4.93 7.78 -4.31
N GLY A 197 5.17 9.02 -4.75
CA GLY A 197 4.13 10.06 -4.83
C GLY A 197 4.14 11.08 -3.68
N LEU A 198 5.17 11.05 -2.82
CA LEU A 198 5.27 11.95 -1.69
C LEU A 198 5.25 13.42 -2.14
N ARG A 199 4.51 14.24 -1.40
CA ARG A 199 4.43 15.68 -1.63
C ARG A 199 3.96 16.49 -0.41
N SER A 200 3.39 15.82 0.58
CA SER A 200 2.91 16.42 1.82
C SER A 200 3.51 15.62 2.97
N VAL A 201 4.72 16.01 3.38
CA VAL A 201 5.53 15.26 4.36
C VAL A 201 5.86 16.20 5.51
N ASP A 202 5.57 15.79 6.74
CA ASP A 202 5.88 16.58 7.93
C ASP A 202 7.41 16.67 8.14
N SER A 203 7.86 17.68 8.88
CA SER A 203 9.30 17.91 9.11
C SER A 203 9.99 16.72 9.80
N TYR A 204 9.31 16.06 10.74
CA TYR A 204 9.83 14.86 11.41
C TYR A 204 9.86 13.65 10.50
N GLU A 205 8.84 13.44 9.68
CA GLU A 205 8.80 12.34 8.71
C GLU A 205 9.92 12.49 7.68
N ARG A 206 10.14 13.71 7.18
CA ARG A 206 11.25 14.03 6.28
C ARG A 206 12.61 13.71 6.93
N LEU A 207 12.79 14.07 8.19
CA LEU A 207 14.01 13.77 8.93
C LEU A 207 14.24 12.25 9.03
N ILE A 208 13.18 11.46 9.27
CA ILE A 208 13.24 10.00 9.33
C ILE A 208 13.64 9.42 7.97
N ILE A 209 13.00 9.88 6.89
CA ILE A 209 13.30 9.46 5.51
C ILE A 209 14.78 9.71 5.18
N GLU A 210 15.28 10.91 5.47
CA GLU A 210 16.66 11.30 5.18
C GLU A 210 17.67 10.54 6.05
N LYS A 211 17.42 10.44 7.37
CA LYS A 211 18.36 9.80 8.31
C LYS A 211 18.45 8.29 8.15
N LEU A 212 17.34 7.62 7.89
CA LEU A 212 17.30 6.17 7.73
C LEU A 212 17.57 5.74 6.27
N GLY A 213 17.68 6.70 5.35
CA GLY A 213 17.95 6.45 3.93
C GLY A 213 16.83 5.65 3.28
N ILE A 214 15.57 5.98 3.62
CA ILE A 214 14.39 5.32 3.06
C ILE A 214 14.30 5.69 1.58
N THR A 215 14.02 4.69 0.74
CA THR A 215 13.79 4.94 -0.69
C THR A 215 12.51 5.75 -0.83
N ALA A 216 12.61 6.98 -1.33
CA ALA A 216 11.45 7.86 -1.46
C ALA A 216 11.49 8.62 -2.78
N PHE A 217 10.43 8.44 -3.58
CA PHE A 217 10.20 9.18 -4.80
C PHE A 217 9.06 10.16 -4.60
N PHE A 218 9.38 11.44 -4.69
CA PHE A 218 8.41 12.52 -4.58
C PHE A 218 7.67 12.69 -5.91
N MET A 219 6.59 13.48 -5.90
CA MET A 219 5.87 13.83 -7.13
C MET A 219 6.76 14.45 -8.21
N ALA A 220 7.77 15.22 -7.81
CA ALA A 220 8.75 15.80 -8.73
C ALA A 220 9.57 14.73 -9.47
N ASP A 221 9.87 13.61 -8.81
CA ASP A 221 10.57 12.48 -9.43
C ASP A 221 9.66 11.77 -10.43
N VAL A 222 8.38 11.56 -10.07
CA VAL A 222 7.38 10.98 -10.98
C VAL A 222 7.16 11.87 -12.21
N GLU A 223 7.17 13.19 -12.04
CA GLU A 223 7.12 14.17 -13.15
C GLU A 223 8.36 14.12 -14.04
N SER A 224 9.54 13.92 -13.45
CA SER A 224 10.83 13.94 -14.18
C SER A 224 11.12 12.64 -14.91
N TYR A 225 10.89 11.49 -14.26
CA TYR A 225 11.30 10.17 -14.77
C TYR A 225 10.14 9.36 -15.36
N GLY A 226 8.90 9.72 -15.04
CA GLY A 226 7.70 8.93 -15.37
C GLY A 226 7.48 7.76 -14.42
N ILE A 227 6.21 7.36 -14.24
CA ILE A 227 5.81 6.39 -13.21
C ILE A 227 6.45 5.00 -13.41
N ASN A 228 6.53 4.51 -14.65
CA ASN A 228 7.13 3.21 -14.93
C ASN A 228 8.61 3.16 -14.52
N THR A 229 9.37 4.22 -14.80
CA THR A 229 10.78 4.32 -14.40
C THR A 229 10.90 4.34 -12.88
N VAL A 230 10.08 5.16 -12.21
CA VAL A 230 10.07 5.28 -10.75
C VAL A 230 9.75 3.94 -10.06
N VAL A 231 8.73 3.22 -10.52
CA VAL A 231 8.38 1.90 -9.96
C VAL A 231 9.53 0.90 -10.14
N ASN A 232 10.20 0.89 -11.30
CA ASN A 232 11.35 0.01 -11.50
C ASN A 232 12.52 0.38 -10.60
N MET A 233 12.86 1.67 -10.48
CA MET A 233 13.91 2.15 -9.59
C MET A 233 13.61 1.83 -8.11
N ALA A 234 12.35 1.94 -7.69
CA ALA A 234 11.92 1.56 -6.35
C ALA A 234 12.14 0.07 -6.09
N LEU A 235 11.67 -0.78 -7.00
CA LEU A 235 11.82 -2.23 -6.88
C LEU A 235 13.28 -2.68 -6.96
N ASP A 236 14.10 -2.09 -7.83
CA ASP A 236 15.54 -2.37 -7.89
C ASP A 236 16.24 -2.06 -6.55
N ARG A 237 15.69 -1.11 -5.78
CA ARG A 237 16.27 -0.69 -4.51
C ARG A 237 15.83 -1.55 -3.31
N ILE A 238 14.58 -2.03 -3.31
CA ILE A 238 13.98 -2.77 -2.18
C ILE A 238 13.89 -4.28 -2.40
N ASP A 239 13.99 -4.74 -3.64
CA ASP A 239 13.98 -6.16 -4.03
C ASP A 239 14.79 -6.39 -5.34
N PRO A 240 16.12 -6.16 -5.31
CA PRO A 240 16.96 -6.25 -6.51
C PRO A 240 16.92 -7.62 -7.19
N GLU A 241 16.79 -8.70 -6.41
CA GLU A 241 16.74 -10.07 -6.89
C GLU A 241 15.35 -10.50 -7.38
N ARG A 242 14.31 -9.67 -7.16
CA ARG A 242 12.92 -9.93 -7.55
C ARG A 242 12.35 -11.23 -6.96
N THR A 243 12.74 -11.55 -5.73
CA THR A 243 12.36 -12.81 -5.07
C THR A 243 11.32 -12.62 -3.97
N ARG A 244 11.13 -11.39 -3.48
CA ARG A 244 10.24 -11.11 -2.35
C ARG A 244 8.79 -11.00 -2.82
N SER A 245 7.86 -11.28 -1.90
CA SER A 245 6.48 -10.90 -2.11
C SER A 245 6.33 -9.38 -1.99
N ILE A 246 5.56 -8.78 -2.89
CA ILE A 246 5.36 -7.32 -2.91
C ILE A 246 4.04 -7.01 -2.20
N HIS A 247 4.10 -6.25 -1.10
CA HIS A 247 2.94 -5.60 -0.52
C HIS A 247 2.80 -4.21 -1.16
N VAL A 248 1.64 -3.93 -1.75
CA VAL A 248 1.32 -2.60 -2.28
C VAL A 248 0.27 -1.98 -1.36
N SER A 249 0.66 -0.91 -0.68
CA SER A 249 -0.23 -0.07 0.11
C SER A 249 -0.49 1.19 -0.72
N TYR A 250 -1.74 1.41 -1.11
CA TYR A 250 -2.11 2.45 -2.07
C TYR A 250 -3.17 3.36 -1.44
N ASP A 251 -2.77 4.57 -1.05
CA ASP A 251 -3.73 5.62 -0.69
C ASP A 251 -4.23 6.28 -1.98
N ILE A 252 -5.56 6.37 -2.10
CA ILE A 252 -6.22 6.99 -3.24
C ILE A 252 -5.87 8.48 -3.36
N ASP A 253 -5.48 9.13 -2.26
CA ASP A 253 -5.08 10.52 -2.25
C ASP A 253 -3.77 10.79 -3.00
N SER A 254 -3.02 9.73 -3.35
CA SER A 254 -1.89 9.82 -4.28
C SER A 254 -2.32 10.33 -5.66
N LEU A 255 -3.59 10.11 -6.05
CA LEU A 255 -4.20 10.55 -7.29
C LEU A 255 -4.79 11.97 -7.23
N ASP A 256 -4.78 12.66 -8.38
CA ASP A 256 -5.35 14.02 -8.58
C ASP A 256 -6.74 14.19 -7.98
N THR A 257 -7.02 15.33 -7.33
CA THR A 257 -8.35 15.58 -6.74
C THR A 257 -9.44 15.59 -7.81
N LEU A 258 -9.09 15.92 -9.06
CA LEU A 258 -10.01 15.81 -10.19
C LEU A 258 -10.37 14.36 -10.52
N GLU A 259 -9.47 13.41 -10.26
CA GLU A 259 -9.65 11.97 -10.52
C GLU A 259 -10.20 11.24 -9.29
N ALA A 260 -9.74 11.62 -8.10
CA ALA A 260 -10.11 11.07 -6.80
C ALA A 260 -10.53 12.20 -5.83
N PRO A 261 -11.71 12.83 -6.04
CA PRO A 261 -12.19 13.92 -5.19
C PRO A 261 -12.62 13.43 -3.79
N SER A 262 -13.02 12.17 -3.68
CA SER A 262 -13.59 11.58 -2.47
C SER A 262 -12.51 11.03 -1.53
N THR A 263 -11.64 11.90 -1.02
CA THR A 263 -10.60 11.55 -0.03
C THR A 263 -10.50 12.54 1.15
N GLY A 264 -10.04 12.04 2.30
CA GLY A 264 -9.97 12.76 3.56
C GLY A 264 -8.90 13.85 3.61
N THR A 265 -7.76 13.67 2.95
CA THR A 265 -6.68 14.66 2.88
C THR A 265 -6.38 14.95 1.41
N SER A 266 -6.70 16.15 0.94
CA SER A 266 -6.40 16.55 -0.44
C SER A 266 -5.23 17.54 -0.47
N GLY A 267 -4.42 17.46 -1.51
CA GLY A 267 -3.30 18.38 -1.74
C GLY A 267 -3.20 18.78 -3.22
N ASN A 268 -2.54 19.90 -3.52
CA ASN A 268 -2.34 20.39 -4.88
C ASN A 268 -1.08 19.74 -5.50
N LYS A 269 -1.16 19.30 -6.77
CA LYS A 269 -0.17 18.53 -7.56
C LYS A 269 -0.09 17.03 -7.24
N LYS A 270 -0.87 16.19 -7.91
CA LYS A 270 -0.94 14.76 -7.61
C LYS A 270 -0.64 13.88 -8.85
N ILE A 271 -0.65 12.56 -8.67
CA ILE A 271 -0.52 11.63 -9.81
C ILE A 271 -1.81 11.69 -10.62
N ILE A 272 -1.75 12.16 -11.87
CA ILE A 272 -2.90 12.08 -12.77
C ILE A 272 -3.07 10.63 -13.19
N ALA A 273 -4.28 10.06 -13.11
CA ALA A 273 -4.59 8.68 -13.49
C ALA A 273 -4.08 8.32 -14.91
N TRP A 274 -4.06 9.30 -15.81
CA TRP A 274 -3.47 9.18 -17.14
C TRP A 274 -1.99 8.77 -17.14
N LYS A 275 -1.18 9.22 -16.17
CA LYS A 275 0.24 8.82 -16.05
C LYS A 275 0.39 7.33 -15.73
N TRP A 276 -0.55 6.75 -14.97
CA TRP A 276 -0.62 5.31 -14.71
C TRP A 276 -0.96 4.51 -15.97
N ASN A 277 -1.92 4.99 -16.76
CA ASN A 277 -2.51 4.22 -17.86
C ASN A 277 -1.86 4.45 -19.24
N ASN A 278 -1.10 5.54 -19.43
CA ASN A 278 -0.47 5.89 -20.70
C ASN A 278 0.97 6.36 -20.49
N THR A 279 1.90 5.43 -20.28
CA THR A 279 3.32 5.71 -20.49
C THR A 279 3.68 5.31 -21.92
N PRO A 280 4.24 6.21 -22.75
CA PRO A 280 4.69 5.84 -24.09
C PRO A 280 5.80 4.78 -23.98
N HIS A 281 5.64 3.65 -24.65
CA HIS A 281 6.75 2.74 -24.91
C HIS A 281 7.82 3.52 -25.69
N THR A 282 8.94 3.80 -25.04
CA THR A 282 10.25 4.11 -25.63
C THR A 282 10.22 4.81 -27.00
N LYS A 283 10.26 6.16 -27.03
CA LYS A 283 10.93 6.83 -28.15
C LYS A 283 12.44 6.74 -27.92
N GLN A 284 13.03 5.63 -28.34
CA GLN A 284 14.46 5.61 -28.70
C GLN A 284 14.64 6.65 -29.81
N LYS A 285 15.27 7.78 -29.48
CA LYS A 285 15.87 8.65 -30.48
C LYS A 285 17.03 7.86 -31.09
N TYR A 286 16.79 7.21 -32.23
CA TYR A 286 17.86 6.93 -33.17
C TYR A 286 18.24 8.27 -33.78
N GLU A 287 19.36 8.84 -33.34
CA GLU A 287 20.10 9.79 -34.16
C GLU A 287 20.62 9.02 -35.37
N SER A 288 19.94 9.18 -36.50
CA SER A 288 20.42 8.73 -37.79
C SER A 288 21.56 9.65 -38.22
N THR A 289 22.77 9.11 -38.23
CA THR A 289 23.82 9.52 -39.16
C THR A 289 23.29 9.43 -40.59
N ALA A 290 23.28 10.54 -41.33
CA ALA A 290 23.43 10.54 -42.79
C ALA A 290 23.77 11.94 -43.31
N ALA A 291 24.79 11.95 -44.18
CA ALA A 291 25.34 13.01 -45.02
C ALA A 291 26.31 13.99 -44.34
#